data_AF-A0AAX2KUH0-F1
#
_entry.id   AF-A0AAX2KUH0-F1
#
_cell.length_a   1.000
_cell.length_b   1.000
_cell.length_c   1.000
_cell.angle_alpha   90.00
_cell.angle_beta   90.00
_cell.angle_gamma   90.00
#
_symmetry.space_group_name_H-M   'P 1'
#
loop_
_entity.id
_entity.type
_entity.pdbx_description
1 polymer ?
#
loop_
_entity_poly.entity_id
_entity_poly.type
_entity_poly.pdbx_seq_one_letter_code
_entity_poly.pdbx_strand_id
1 'polypeptide(L)' 'MNVKIFSKNNCIQCKMAKRFLSENNIAFEEINIDAQPDAIDWLKEQGSKAYR' A
#
# COMPACT_ATOMS: atom_id res chain seq x y z
N MET A 1 -15.12 6.88 -1.79
CA MET A 1 -14.41 5.80 -1.09
C MET A 1 -12.93 5.98 -1.42
N ASN A 2 -12.04 6.14 -0.42
CA ASN A 2 -10.62 6.40 -0.67
C ASN A 2 -9.81 5.16 -0.26
N VAL A 3 -9.34 4.37 -1.22
CA VAL A 3 -8.57 3.15 -0.98
C VAL A 3 -7.09 3.48 -1.21
N LYS A 4 -6.27 3.29 -0.18
CA LYS A 4 -4.80 3.45 -0.28
C LYS A 4 -4.14 2.08 -0.11
N ILE A 5 -3.29 1.69 -1.05
CA ILE A 5 -2.42 0.53 -0.96
C ILE A 5 -1.02 1.01 -0.59
N PHE A 6 -0.58 0.63 0.61
CA PHE A 6 0.83 0.78 1.00
C PHE A 6 1.59 -0.45 0.53
N SER A 7 2.57 -0.25 -0.37
CA SER A 7 3.33 -1.33 -1.01
C SER A 7 4.83 -1.21 -0.71
N LYS A 8 5.53 -2.35 -0.76
CA LYS A 8 6.99 -2.45 -0.78
C LYS A 8 7.46 -2.98 -2.14
N ASN A 9 8.71 -2.70 -2.50
CA ASN A 9 9.36 -3.28 -3.66
C ASN A 9 9.38 -4.81 -3.54
N ASN A 10 9.17 -5.46 -4.69
CA ASN A 10 9.11 -6.92 -4.80
C ASN A 10 8.03 -7.62 -3.94
N CYS A 11 7.00 -6.91 -3.50
CA CYS A 11 5.88 -7.49 -2.73
C CYS A 11 4.83 -8.16 -3.64
N ILE A 12 4.85 -9.49 -3.72
CA ILE A 12 3.88 -10.27 -4.54
C ILE A 12 2.44 -10.05 -4.05
N GLN A 13 2.22 -10.03 -2.74
CA GLN A 13 0.89 -9.80 -2.15
C GLN A 13 0.33 -8.43 -2.55
N CYS A 14 1.17 -7.40 -2.55
CA CYS A 14 0.80 -6.06 -2.97
C CYS A 14 0.42 -6.03 -4.46
N LYS A 15 1.15 -6.77 -5.32
CA LYS A 15 0.80 -6.91 -6.74
C LYS A 15 -0.56 -7.59 -6.92
N MET A 16 -0.86 -8.63 -6.15
CA MET A 16 -2.16 -9.31 -6.20
C MET A 16 -3.31 -8.41 -5.74
N ALA A 17 -3.14 -7.68 -4.63
CA ALA A 17 -4.14 -6.73 -4.14
C ALA A 17 -4.44 -5.63 -5.18
N LYS A 18 -3.40 -5.06 -5.81
CA LYS A 18 -3.57 -4.06 -6.88
C LYS A 18 -4.32 -4.62 -8.09
N ARG A 19 -4.01 -5.86 -8.50
CA ARG A 19 -4.73 -6.53 -9.59
C ARG A 19 -6.20 -6.71 -9.25
N PHE A 20 -6.51 -7.23 -8.06
CA PHE A 20 -7.89 -7.40 -7.61
C PHE A 20 -8.68 -6.09 -7.64
N LEU A 21 -8.11 -5.00 -7.12
CA LEU A 21 -8.78 -3.69 -7.16
C LEU A 21 -8.98 -3.18 -8.59
N SER A 22 -7.95 -3.34 -9.44
CA SER A 22 -8.02 -2.93 -10.84
C SER A 22 -9.08 -3.71 -11.62
N GLU A 23 -9.14 -5.03 -11.44
CA GLU A 23 -10.12 -5.93 -12.09
C GLU A 23 -11.56 -5.60 -11.67
N ASN A 24 -11.76 -5.13 -10.43
CA ASN A 24 -13.06 -4.70 -9.93
C ASN A 24 -13.38 -3.22 -10.24
N ASN A 25 -12.55 -2.53 -11.04
CA ASN A 25 -12.67 -1.09 -11.34
C ASN A 25 -12.75 -0.21 -10.08
N ILE A 26 -12.07 -0.61 -9.01
CA ILE A 26 -11.97 0.16 -7.77
C ILE A 26 -10.78 1.10 -7.88
N ALA A 27 -11.02 2.41 -7.82
CA ALA A 27 -9.95 3.40 -7.77
C ALA A 27 -9.15 3.26 -6.46
N PHE A 28 -7.82 3.20 -6.58
CA PHE A 28 -6.92 3.17 -5.44
C PHE A 28 -5.67 4.01 -5.69
N GLU A 29 -5.09 4.49 -4.60
CA GLU A 29 -3.81 5.19 -4.57
C GLU A 29 -2.73 4.22 -4.09
N GLU A 30 -1.65 4.07 -4.86
CA GLU A 30 -0.48 3.29 -4.42
C GLU A 30 0.55 4.21 -3.77
N ILE A 31 0.96 3.84 -2.55
CA ILE A 31 2.00 4.51 -1.77
C ILE A 31 3.13 3.49 -1.56
N ASN A 32 4.24 3.66 -2.30
CA ASN A 32 5.41 2.80 -2.13
C ASN A 32 6.27 3.29 -0.97
N ILE A 33 6.26 2.56 0.14
CA ILE A 33 6.92 2.97 1.38
C ILE A 33 8.45 2.80 1.34
N ASP A 34 8.98 2.03 0.38
CA ASP A 34 10.43 1.97 0.15
C ASP A 34 10.95 3.22 -0.55
N ALA A 35 10.09 3.91 -1.32
CA ALA A 35 10.42 5.17 -2.00
C ALA A 35 10.06 6.40 -1.17
N GLN A 36 9.13 6.26 -0.22
CA GLN A 36 8.63 7.33 0.64
C GLN A 36 8.76 6.94 2.12
N PRO A 37 9.94 7.15 2.73
CA PRO A 37 10.16 6.82 4.14
C PRO A 37 9.22 7.58 5.09
N ASP A 38 8.73 8.77 4.72
CA ASP A 38 7.76 9.53 5.53
C ASP A 38 6.43 8.78 5.72
N ALA A 39 6.04 7.93 4.75
CA ALA A 39 4.85 7.09 4.86
C ALA A 39 4.99 5.99 5.93
N ILE A 40 6.22 5.61 6.28
CA ILE A 40 6.50 4.64 7.33
C ILE A 40 6.14 5.21 8.70
N ASP A 41 6.45 6.48 8.96
CA ASP A 41 6.16 7.10 10.26
C ASP A 41 4.65 7.25 10.46
N TRP A 42 3.91 7.62 9.42
CA TRP A 42 2.45 7.56 9.44
C TRP A 42 1.94 6.15 9.75
N LEU A 43 2.49 5.11 9.12
CA LEU A 43 2.09 3.72 9.37
C LEU A 43 2.37 3.25 10.80
N LYS A 44 3.46 3.74 11.42
CA LYS A 44 3.78 3.47 12.83
C LYS A 44 2.74 4.08 13.76
N GLU A 45 2.34 5.32 13.52
CA GLU A 45 1.29 6.00 14.30
C GLU A 45 -0.05 5.28 14.20
N GLN A 46 -0.37 4.70 13.04
CA GLN A 46 -1.57 3.90 12.84
C GLN A 46 -1.47 2.47 13.42
N GLY A 47 -0.32 2.09 14.01
CA GLY A 47 -0.10 0.75 14.57
C GLY A 47 -0.02 -0.38 13.53
N SER A 48 0.14 -0.03 12.25
CA SER A 48 0.16 -1.01 11.16
C SER A 48 1.49 -1.75 11.11
N LYS A 49 1.48 -3.08 11.15
CA LYS A 49 2.72 -3.87 11.02
C LYS A 49 3.27 -3.93 9.58
N ALA A 50 2.60 -3.30 8.62
CA ALA A 50 2.97 -3.35 7.21
C ALA A 50 4.34 -2.70 6.90
N TYR A 51 4.85 -1.83 7.78
CA TYR A 51 6.19 -1.27 7.65
C TYR A 51 7.31 -2.25 8.07
N ARG A 52 6.98 -3.29 8.84
CA ARG A 52 7.98 -4.26 9.34
C ARG A 52 8.40 -5.28 8.29
#